data_AF-A0A1C0VTK6-F1
#
_entry.id   AF-A0A1C0VTK6-F1
#
_cell.length_a   1.000
_cell.length_b   1.000
_cell.length_c   1.000
_cell.angle_alpha   90.00
_cell.angle_beta   90.00
_cell.angle_gamma   90.00
#
_symmetry.space_group_name_H-M   'P 1'
#
loop_
_entity.id
_entity.type
_entity.pdbx_description
1 polymer ?
#
loop_
_entity_poly.entity_id
_entity_poly.type
_entity_poly.pdbx_seq_one_letter_code
_entity_poly.pdbx_strand_id
1 'polypeptide(L)'
;MISNVFIETPINRQEIPQELLDIADKKRTNPMPWKGQFSPQLIEAILNKYAYKNSVVFDPFLGSGTVLYEAGRLGIEAYGTEINPAAFTLANIYKFINLSQTQRKRWIDYFLEELNHNIFDPRQLSPKSQKEIPQNDIEKLISLAVNNDDKFLKILYESLVILLLIGRVILALKNYVWAVNSCFCTARDCA
;
A
#
# COMPACT_ATOMS: atom_id res chain seq x y z
N MET A 1 -14.65 32.94 -13.72
CA MET A 1 -16.10 32.75 -13.89
C MET A 1 -16.47 31.29 -13.59
N ILE A 2 -16.16 30.81 -12.38
CA ILE A 2 -16.46 29.44 -11.89
C ILE A 2 -17.59 29.51 -10.82
N SER A 3 -17.94 30.72 -10.36
CA SER A 3 -18.91 30.96 -9.28
C SER A 3 -20.29 30.38 -9.54
N ASN A 4 -20.71 30.27 -10.80
CA ASN A 4 -22.06 29.86 -11.15
C ASN A 4 -22.22 28.33 -11.24
N VAL A 5 -21.12 27.56 -11.25
CA VAL A 5 -21.15 26.08 -11.33
C VAL A 5 -21.74 25.46 -10.06
N PHE A 6 -21.58 26.13 -8.92
CA PHE A 6 -22.00 25.60 -7.62
C PHE A 6 -23.36 26.14 -7.14
N ILE A 7 -24.12 26.82 -8.00
CA ILE A 7 -25.45 27.33 -7.63
C ILE A 7 -26.43 26.18 -7.46
N GLU A 8 -26.46 25.25 -8.41
CA GLU A 8 -27.37 24.10 -8.41
C GLU A 8 -26.86 22.94 -7.54
N THR A 9 -25.54 22.87 -7.32
CA THR A 9 -24.91 21.89 -6.43
C THR A 9 -23.96 22.62 -5.50
N PRO A 10 -24.48 23.16 -4.38
CA PRO A 10 -23.68 23.88 -3.40
C PRO A 10 -22.55 23.00 -2.87
N ILE A 11 -21.37 23.60 -2.69
CA ILE A 11 -20.25 22.90 -2.07
C ILE A 11 -20.63 22.53 -0.64
N ASN A 12 -20.57 21.23 -0.33
CA ASN A 12 -20.78 20.75 1.03
C ASN A 12 -19.60 21.17 1.92
N ARG A 13 -19.91 21.91 2.99
CA ARG A 13 -18.93 22.40 3.99
C ARG A 13 -19.26 21.95 5.41
N GLN A 14 -20.23 21.05 5.56
CA GLN A 14 -20.81 20.70 6.85
C GLN A 14 -20.50 19.25 7.25
N GLU A 15 -20.32 18.37 6.27
CA GLU A 15 -20.21 16.94 6.56
C GLU A 15 -18.85 16.49 7.07
N ILE A 16 -17.77 17.09 6.55
CA ILE A 16 -16.40 16.86 6.95
C ILE A 16 -15.77 18.23 7.25
N PRO A 17 -15.14 18.42 8.43
CA PRO A 17 -14.43 19.66 8.75
C PRO A 17 -13.38 20.02 7.69
N GLN A 18 -13.32 21.30 7.33
CA GLN A 18 -12.46 21.79 6.24
C GLN A 18 -10.97 21.53 6.55
N GLU A 19 -10.55 21.60 7.81
CA GLU A 19 -9.17 21.33 8.20
C GLU A 19 -8.69 19.90 7.90
N LEU A 20 -9.61 18.93 7.88
CA LEU A 20 -9.32 17.53 7.51
C LEU A 20 -9.21 17.38 5.99
N LEU A 21 -10.03 18.12 5.24
CA LEU A 21 -10.00 18.14 3.77
C LEU A 21 -8.76 18.85 3.23
N ASP A 22 -8.35 19.93 3.91
CA ASP A 22 -7.16 20.72 3.56
C ASP A 22 -5.85 20.02 3.97
N ILE A 23 -5.94 18.98 4.82
CA ILE A 23 -4.78 18.25 5.36
C ILE A 23 -3.79 19.24 5.99
N ALA A 24 -4.30 20.09 6.88
CA ALA A 24 -3.51 21.18 7.47
C ALA A 24 -2.22 20.70 8.18
N ASP A 25 -2.24 19.47 8.69
CA ASP A 25 -1.10 18.79 9.31
C ASP A 25 -0.87 17.42 8.66
N LYS A 26 -0.03 17.36 7.63
CA LYS A 26 0.28 16.11 6.92
C LYS A 26 1.18 15.20 7.76
N LYS A 27 0.68 14.02 8.11
CA LYS A 27 1.35 13.01 8.96
C LYS A 27 1.73 11.74 8.25
N ARG A 28 1.05 11.40 7.15
CA ARG A 28 1.20 10.10 6.47
C ARG A 28 1.40 10.25 4.98
N THR A 29 2.04 9.24 4.38
CA THR A 29 2.17 9.04 2.94
C THR A 29 1.99 7.55 2.64
N ASN A 30 1.45 7.23 1.46
CA ASN A 30 1.34 5.84 1.01
C ASN A 30 2.76 5.26 0.79
N PRO A 31 3.06 4.07 1.33
CA PRO A 31 4.38 3.44 1.23
C PRO A 31 4.73 3.00 -0.19
N MET A 32 3.73 2.85 -1.07
CA MET A 32 3.91 2.53 -2.48
C MET A 32 4.05 3.84 -3.29
N PRO A 33 5.27 4.23 -3.70
CA PRO A 33 5.52 5.55 -4.28
C PRO A 33 4.87 5.70 -5.66
N TRP A 34 4.09 6.77 -5.87
CA TRP A 34 3.53 7.12 -7.17
C TRP A 34 3.29 8.63 -7.26
N LYS A 35 3.29 9.20 -8.47
CA LYS A 35 2.98 10.64 -8.64
C LYS A 35 1.47 10.85 -8.63
N GLY A 36 1.01 11.94 -7.99
CA GLY A 36 -0.41 12.29 -7.98
C GLY A 36 -1.27 11.45 -7.05
N GLN A 37 -0.70 10.91 -5.96
CA GLN A 37 -1.45 10.17 -4.96
C GLN A 37 -2.33 11.08 -4.11
N PHE A 38 -3.50 10.59 -3.70
CA PHE A 38 -4.23 11.17 -2.59
C PHE A 38 -3.37 11.17 -1.31
N SER A 39 -3.61 12.16 -0.45
CA SER A 39 -3.11 12.09 0.92
C SER A 39 -3.87 10.99 1.67
N PRO A 40 -3.19 10.11 2.42
CA PRO A 40 -3.88 9.10 3.21
C PRO A 40 -4.87 9.69 4.23
N GLN A 41 -4.60 10.89 4.76
CA GLN A 41 -5.49 11.54 5.72
C GLN A 41 -6.79 12.06 5.10
N LEU A 42 -6.74 12.46 3.83
CA LEU A 42 -7.96 12.82 3.10
C LEU A 42 -8.85 11.59 2.94
N ILE A 43 -8.25 10.45 2.58
CA ILE A 43 -8.98 9.19 2.44
C ILE A 43 -9.52 8.71 3.79
N GLU A 44 -8.73 8.79 4.86
CA GLU A 44 -9.20 8.48 6.22
C GLU A 44 -10.44 9.29 6.59
N ALA A 45 -10.45 10.60 6.32
CA ALA A 45 -11.60 11.46 6.60
C ALA A 45 -12.84 11.05 5.80
N ILE A 46 -12.69 10.76 4.50
CA ILE A 46 -13.77 10.30 3.62
C ILE A 46 -14.30 8.94 4.09
N LEU A 47 -13.43 7.97 4.38
CA LEU A 47 -13.82 6.64 4.82
C LEU A 47 -14.52 6.68 6.19
N ASN A 48 -13.99 7.42 7.16
CA ASN A 48 -14.64 7.57 8.47
C ASN A 48 -16.03 8.21 8.38
N LYS A 49 -16.24 9.08 7.39
CA LYS A 49 -17.53 9.74 7.18
C LYS A 49 -18.55 8.84 6.49
N TYR A 50 -18.15 8.15 5.43
CA TYR A 50 -19.08 7.52 4.48
C TYR A 50 -19.06 5.99 4.50
N ALA A 51 -18.04 5.35 5.09
CA ALA A 51 -18.01 3.90 5.23
C ALA A 51 -18.71 3.47 6.53
N TYR A 52 -19.55 2.46 6.43
CA TYR A 52 -20.24 1.84 7.56
C TYR A 52 -19.65 0.46 7.87
N LYS A 53 -20.12 -0.15 8.96
CA LYS A 53 -19.77 -1.54 9.29
C LYS A 53 -20.11 -2.44 8.10
N ASN A 54 -19.15 -3.24 7.67
CA ASN A 54 -19.26 -4.15 6.51
C ASN A 54 -19.41 -3.46 5.15
N SER A 55 -19.09 -2.17 5.04
CA SER A 55 -18.93 -1.55 3.72
C SER A 55 -17.80 -2.20 2.93
N VAL A 56 -17.98 -2.23 1.61
CA VAL A 56 -16.93 -2.57 0.65
C VAL A 56 -16.59 -1.30 -0.12
N VAL A 57 -15.32 -0.92 -0.14
CA VAL A 57 -14.82 0.26 -0.85
C VAL A 57 -14.36 -0.14 -2.25
N PHE A 58 -14.70 0.65 -3.25
CA PHE A 58 -14.24 0.46 -4.61
C PHE A 58 -13.58 1.72 -5.15
N ASP A 59 -12.33 1.60 -5.61
CA ASP A 59 -11.59 2.67 -6.27
C ASP A 59 -11.39 2.35 -7.77
N PRO A 60 -12.15 2.98 -8.68
CA PRO A 60 -12.02 2.71 -10.12
C PRO A 60 -10.71 3.25 -10.72
N PHE A 61 -9.98 4.14 -10.02
CA PHE A 61 -8.75 4.77 -10.45
C PHE A 61 -7.68 4.64 -9.35
N LEU A 62 -7.38 3.39 -9.02
CA LEU A 62 -6.62 2.98 -7.85
C LEU A 62 -5.23 3.64 -7.75
N GLY A 63 -4.57 3.94 -8.87
CA GLY A 63 -3.17 4.35 -8.88
C GLY A 63 -2.32 3.33 -8.14
N SER A 64 -1.46 3.79 -7.24
CA SER A 64 -0.71 2.90 -6.32
C SER A 64 -1.45 2.63 -5.00
N GLY A 65 -2.76 2.83 -4.95
CA GLY A 65 -3.64 2.25 -3.93
C GLY A 65 -3.78 2.97 -2.60
N THR A 66 -3.75 4.31 -2.56
CA THR A 66 -3.95 5.04 -1.29
C THR A 66 -5.32 4.76 -0.66
N VAL A 67 -6.37 4.59 -1.46
CA VAL A 67 -7.72 4.26 -0.96
C VAL A 67 -7.72 2.90 -0.25
N LEU A 68 -7.17 1.88 -0.89
CA LEU A 68 -7.09 0.52 -0.34
C LEU A 68 -6.17 0.45 0.87
N TYR A 69 -5.07 1.22 0.86
CA TYR A 69 -4.16 1.32 2.00
C TYR A 69 -4.89 1.79 3.28
N GLU A 70 -5.65 2.88 3.20
CA GLU A 70 -6.39 3.39 4.37
C GLU A 70 -7.62 2.55 4.70
N ALA A 71 -8.29 1.95 3.71
CA ALA A 71 -9.34 0.96 3.96
C ALA A 71 -8.81 -0.23 4.77
N GLY A 72 -7.64 -0.76 4.40
CA GLY A 72 -6.99 -1.85 5.13
C GLY A 72 -6.64 -1.49 6.58
N ARG A 73 -6.22 -0.25 6.84
CA ARG A 73 -5.95 0.24 8.22
C ARG A 73 -7.21 0.30 9.09
N LEU A 74 -8.35 0.63 8.48
CA LEU A 74 -9.65 0.68 9.13
C LEU A 74 -10.33 -0.71 9.19
N GLY A 75 -9.72 -1.73 8.58
CA GLY A 75 -10.28 -3.08 8.47
C GLY A 75 -11.55 -3.11 7.61
N ILE A 76 -11.58 -2.29 6.56
CA ILE A 76 -12.65 -2.20 5.56
C ILE A 76 -12.19 -2.97 4.33
N GLU A 77 -13.05 -3.85 3.83
CA GLU A 77 -12.81 -4.59 2.60
C GLU A 77 -12.77 -3.63 1.42
N ALA A 78 -11.78 -3.78 0.53
CA ALA A 78 -11.64 -2.87 -0.59
C ALA A 78 -11.08 -3.52 -1.86
N TYR A 79 -11.49 -2.95 -2.99
CA TYR A 79 -11.12 -3.37 -4.34
C TYR A 79 -10.85 -2.14 -5.20
N GLY A 80 -10.11 -2.32 -6.28
CA GLY A 80 -9.91 -1.25 -7.24
C GLY A 80 -9.39 -1.72 -8.58
N THR A 81 -9.44 -0.82 -9.55
CA THR A 81 -8.95 -1.03 -10.92
C THR A 81 -7.91 0.03 -11.28
N GLU A 82 -6.91 -0.38 -12.05
CA GLU A 82 -5.88 0.51 -12.59
C GLU A 82 -5.43 -0.03 -13.95
N ILE A 83 -5.25 0.87 -14.90
CA ILE A 83 -4.82 0.53 -16.27
C ILE A 83 -3.30 0.59 -16.41
N ASN A 84 -2.64 1.45 -15.62
CA ASN A 84 -1.20 1.59 -15.62
C ASN A 84 -0.56 0.35 -14.95
N PRO A 85 0.22 -0.47 -15.69
CA PRO A 85 0.77 -1.71 -15.13
C PRO A 85 1.69 -1.49 -13.94
N ALA A 86 2.50 -0.43 -13.93
CA ALA A 86 3.43 -0.17 -12.83
C ALA A 86 2.70 0.24 -11.54
N ALA A 87 1.68 1.10 -11.66
CA ALA A 87 0.84 1.48 -10.53
C ALA A 87 0.03 0.29 -10.00
N PHE A 88 -0.55 -0.50 -10.92
CA PHE A 88 -1.29 -1.70 -10.59
C PHE A 88 -0.43 -2.73 -9.83
N THR A 89 0.81 -2.99 -10.29
CA THR A 89 1.69 -3.93 -9.60
C THR A 89 2.05 -3.46 -8.19
N LEU A 90 2.29 -2.16 -8.00
CA LEU A 90 2.47 -1.60 -6.65
C LEU A 90 1.21 -1.76 -5.78
N ALA A 91 0.04 -1.48 -6.33
CA ALA A 91 -1.22 -1.55 -5.60
C ALA A 91 -1.68 -3.00 -5.32
N ASN A 92 -1.17 -4.00 -6.06
CA ASN A 92 -1.50 -5.41 -5.84
C ASN A 92 -1.16 -5.90 -4.43
N ILE A 93 -0.20 -5.29 -3.75
CA ILE A 93 0.11 -5.56 -2.33
C ILE A 93 -1.13 -5.39 -1.45
N TYR A 94 -2.09 -4.55 -1.83
CA TYR A 94 -3.31 -4.32 -1.04
C TYR A 94 -4.35 -5.43 -1.18
N LYS A 95 -4.16 -6.43 -2.04
CA LYS A 95 -5.00 -7.65 -2.02
C LYS A 95 -4.96 -8.36 -0.67
N PHE A 96 -3.87 -8.20 0.07
CA PHE A 96 -3.69 -8.77 1.40
C PHE A 96 -4.62 -8.15 2.44
N ILE A 97 -5.16 -6.93 2.25
CA ILE A 97 -6.06 -6.31 3.23
C ILE A 97 -7.37 -7.09 3.41
N ASN A 98 -7.78 -7.84 2.38
CA ASN A 98 -8.99 -8.67 2.39
C ASN A 98 -8.73 -10.07 2.98
N LEU A 99 -7.51 -10.36 3.43
CA LEU A 99 -7.16 -11.58 4.14
C LEU A 99 -7.23 -11.37 5.65
N SER A 100 -7.49 -12.44 6.40
CA SER A 100 -7.39 -12.41 7.86
C SER A 100 -5.97 -12.06 8.30
N GLN A 101 -5.83 -11.49 9.50
CA GLN A 101 -4.50 -11.19 10.07
C GLN A 101 -3.60 -12.44 10.10
N THR A 102 -4.16 -13.60 10.46
CA THR A 102 -3.41 -14.87 10.48
C THR A 102 -2.91 -15.27 9.08
N GLN A 103 -3.75 -15.12 8.05
CA GLN A 103 -3.37 -15.42 6.67
C GLN A 103 -2.28 -14.46 6.17
N ARG A 104 -2.42 -13.17 6.46
CA ARG A 104 -1.38 -12.17 6.13
C ARG A 104 -0.04 -12.56 6.77
N LYS A 105 -0.06 -12.90 8.06
CA LYS A 105 1.15 -13.24 8.82
C LYS A 105 1.86 -14.43 8.21
N ARG A 106 1.10 -15.47 7.91
CA ARG A 106 1.60 -16.68 7.26
C ARG A 106 2.31 -16.38 5.94
N TRP A 107 1.71 -15.59 5.05
CA TRP A 107 2.32 -15.25 3.77
C TRP A 107 3.61 -14.46 3.90
N ILE A 108 3.62 -13.53 4.86
CA ILE A 108 4.76 -12.66 5.10
C ILE A 108 5.92 -13.44 5.70
N ASP A 109 5.66 -14.26 6.73
CA ASP A 109 6.67 -15.11 7.32
C ASP A 109 7.27 -16.04 6.26
N TYR A 110 6.41 -16.68 5.46
CA TYR A 110 6.83 -17.57 4.40
C TYR A 110 7.70 -16.86 3.34
N PHE A 111 7.29 -15.67 2.90
CA PHE A 111 8.08 -14.88 1.97
C PHE A 111 9.44 -14.46 2.53
N LEU A 112 9.50 -14.07 3.81
CA LEU A 112 10.77 -13.71 4.47
C LEU A 112 11.71 -14.91 4.59
N GLU A 113 11.18 -16.10 4.86
CA GLU A 113 11.93 -17.35 4.83
C GLU A 113 12.47 -17.63 3.42
N GLU A 114 11.62 -17.54 2.38
CA GLU A 114 12.03 -17.74 0.99
C GLU A 114 13.11 -16.75 0.54
N LEU A 115 13.02 -15.47 0.94
CA LEU A 115 14.08 -14.49 0.68
C LEU A 115 15.39 -14.90 1.35
N ASN A 116 15.34 -15.25 2.64
CA ASN A 116 16.52 -15.63 3.41
C ASN A 116 17.20 -16.90 2.86
N HIS A 117 16.42 -17.86 2.36
CA HIS A 117 16.95 -19.10 1.79
C HIS A 117 17.51 -18.94 0.38
N ASN A 118 16.82 -18.19 -0.49
CA ASN A 118 17.11 -18.19 -1.92
C ASN A 118 17.90 -16.97 -2.41
N ILE A 119 17.81 -15.84 -1.70
CA ILE A 119 18.30 -14.54 -2.17
C ILE A 119 19.25 -13.89 -1.16
N PHE A 120 18.73 -13.33 -0.09
CA PHE A 120 19.49 -12.64 0.96
C PHE A 120 18.70 -12.64 2.25
N ASP A 121 19.39 -12.60 3.39
CA ASP A 121 18.74 -12.40 4.69
C ASP A 121 18.26 -10.95 4.84
N PRO A 122 16.94 -10.67 4.85
CA PRO A 122 16.43 -9.30 4.95
C PRO A 122 16.84 -8.62 6.27
N ARG A 123 17.15 -9.38 7.32
CA ARG A 123 17.59 -8.87 8.63
C ARG A 123 19.00 -8.28 8.58
N GLN A 124 19.81 -8.67 7.59
CA GLN A 124 21.18 -8.16 7.41
C GLN A 124 21.23 -6.81 6.69
N LEU A 125 20.10 -6.32 6.19
CA LEU A 125 20.02 -5.04 5.50
C LEU A 125 19.86 -3.91 6.51
N SER A 126 20.98 -3.33 6.90
CA SER A 126 20.99 -2.22 7.86
C SER A 126 20.52 -0.92 7.19
N PRO A 127 19.70 -0.09 7.88
CA PRO A 127 19.35 1.25 7.38
C PRO A 127 20.53 2.20 7.20
N LYS A 128 21.69 1.88 7.79
CA LYS A 128 22.90 2.71 7.80
C LYS A 128 23.88 2.34 6.70
N SER A 129 23.74 1.17 6.07
CA SER A 129 24.59 0.72 4.96
C SER A 129 23.81 0.81 3.66
N GLN A 130 24.24 1.67 2.73
CA GLN A 130 23.84 1.59 1.32
C GLN A 130 24.43 0.32 0.68
N LYS A 131 24.16 -0.86 1.24
CA LYS A 131 24.53 -2.11 0.58
C LYS A 131 23.64 -2.20 -0.65
N GLU A 132 24.26 -2.06 -1.81
CA GLU A 132 23.68 -2.48 -3.07
C GLU A 132 23.39 -3.98 -2.97
N ILE A 133 22.19 -4.40 -3.36
CA ILE A 133 21.91 -5.82 -3.53
C ILE A 133 22.77 -6.28 -4.71
N PRO A 134 23.55 -7.36 -4.57
CA PRO A 134 24.34 -7.90 -5.67
C PRO A 134 23.46 -8.13 -6.91
N GLN A 135 23.99 -7.82 -8.10
CA GLN A 135 23.25 -7.98 -9.36
C GLN A 135 22.65 -9.39 -9.53
N ASN A 136 23.39 -10.43 -9.13
CA ASN A 136 22.92 -11.82 -9.14
C ASN A 136 21.66 -12.04 -8.28
N ASP A 137 21.57 -11.35 -7.14
CA ASP A 137 20.42 -11.47 -6.24
C ASP A 137 19.20 -10.72 -6.80
N ILE A 138 19.41 -9.61 -7.51
CA ILE A 138 18.35 -8.93 -8.27
C ILE A 138 17.83 -9.84 -9.39
N GLU A 139 18.72 -10.49 -10.13
CA GLU A 139 18.35 -11.42 -11.21
C GLU A 139 17.57 -12.63 -10.69
N LYS A 140 17.97 -13.20 -9.55
CA LYS A 140 17.19 -14.25 -8.86
C LYS A 140 15.82 -13.74 -8.43
N LEU A 141 15.75 -12.54 -7.85
CA LEU A 141 14.48 -11.94 -7.43
C LEU A 141 13.53 -11.74 -8.63
N ILE A 142 14.04 -11.26 -9.76
CA ILE A 142 13.27 -11.13 -11.00
C ILE A 142 12.81 -12.50 -11.50
N SER A 143 13.69 -13.51 -11.50
CA SER A 143 13.33 -14.86 -11.89
C SER A 143 12.20 -15.43 -11.02
N LEU A 144 12.26 -15.23 -9.70
CA LEU A 144 11.20 -15.62 -8.78
C LEU A 144 9.91 -14.83 -9.01
N ALA A 145 9.99 -13.53 -9.30
CA ALA A 145 8.81 -12.72 -9.63
C ALA A 145 8.11 -13.20 -10.91
N VAL A 146 8.87 -13.67 -11.90
CA VAL A 146 8.32 -14.11 -13.20
C VAL A 146 7.79 -15.54 -13.14
N ASN A 147 8.52 -16.45 -12.49
CA ASN A 147 8.29 -17.90 -12.59
C ASN A 147 7.49 -18.50 -11.42
N ASN A 148 7.06 -17.70 -10.43
CA ASN A 148 6.33 -18.21 -9.28
C ASN A 148 4.84 -18.41 -9.60
N ASP A 149 4.37 -19.65 -9.49
CA ASP A 149 2.97 -20.02 -9.73
C ASP A 149 2.04 -19.59 -8.58
N ASP A 150 2.58 -19.36 -7.37
CA ASP A 150 1.81 -18.87 -6.23
C ASP A 150 1.52 -17.37 -6.39
N LYS A 151 0.24 -17.06 -6.56
CA LYS A 151 -0.22 -15.69 -6.81
C LYS A 151 0.15 -14.72 -5.69
N PHE A 152 0.14 -15.14 -4.42
CA PHE A 152 0.45 -14.25 -3.30
C PHE A 152 1.95 -14.00 -3.19
N LEU A 153 2.77 -15.04 -3.32
CA LEU A 153 4.21 -14.85 -3.38
C LEU A 153 4.63 -13.99 -4.56
N LYS A 154 4.05 -14.23 -5.74
CA LYS A 154 4.30 -13.45 -6.95
C LYS A 154 4.08 -11.96 -6.72
N ILE A 155 2.98 -11.58 -6.07
CA ILE A 155 2.70 -10.18 -5.72
C ILE A 155 3.82 -9.60 -4.83
N LEU A 156 4.27 -10.34 -3.81
CA LEU A 156 5.31 -9.88 -2.88
C LEU A 156 6.66 -9.69 -3.59
N TYR A 157 7.04 -10.66 -4.45
CA TYR A 157 8.24 -10.57 -5.28
C TYR A 157 8.19 -9.40 -6.25
N GLU A 158 7.12 -9.27 -7.03
CA GLU A 158 6.94 -8.18 -8.00
C GLU A 158 6.97 -6.81 -7.31
N SER A 159 6.27 -6.68 -6.17
CA SER A 159 6.28 -5.46 -5.38
C SER A 159 7.69 -5.11 -4.89
N LEU A 160 8.44 -6.09 -4.39
CA LEU A 160 9.82 -5.88 -3.94
C LEU A 160 10.73 -5.45 -5.11
N VAL A 161 10.65 -6.11 -6.26
CA VAL A 161 11.41 -5.75 -7.48
C VAL A 161 11.15 -4.30 -7.86
N ILE A 162 9.89 -3.89 -7.97
CA ILE A 162 9.55 -2.51 -8.36
C ILE A 162 10.05 -1.50 -7.31
N LEU A 163 9.87 -1.79 -6.02
CA LEU A 163 10.35 -0.89 -4.97
C LEU A 163 11.88 -0.74 -4.98
N LEU A 164 12.62 -1.81 -5.30
CA LEU A 164 14.08 -1.77 -5.47
C LEU A 164 14.51 -0.98 -6.72
N LEU A 165 13.68 -0.95 -7.76
CA LEU A 165 13.93 -0.16 -8.98
C LEU A 165 13.63 1.33 -8.77
N ILE A 166 12.57 1.66 -8.01
CA ILE A 166 12.11 3.04 -7.76
C ILE A 166 12.89 3.69 -6.60
N GLY A 167 13.44 2.91 -5.68
CA GLY A 167 14.13 3.41 -4.48
C GLY A 167 15.35 2.59 -4.10
N ARG A 168 16.23 3.16 -3.26
CA ARG A 168 17.34 2.41 -2.65
C ARG A 168 16.79 1.24 -1.83
N VAL A 169 17.53 0.14 -1.80
CA VAL A 169 17.25 -1.13 -1.08
C VAL A 169 16.55 -0.97 0.27
N ILE A 170 17.04 -0.04 1.09
CA ILE A 170 16.52 0.21 2.45
C ILE A 170 15.10 0.80 2.43
N LEU A 171 14.80 1.72 1.51
CA LEU A 171 13.46 2.32 1.43
C LEU A 171 12.45 1.30 0.91
N ALA A 172 12.84 0.49 -0.06
CA ALA A 172 12.03 -0.61 -0.57
C ALA A 172 11.65 -1.59 0.54
N LEU A 173 12.63 -2.00 1.35
CA LEU A 173 12.38 -2.94 2.45
C LEU A 173 11.71 -2.30 3.65
N LYS A 174 11.97 -1.04 3.98
CA LYS A 174 11.20 -0.32 4.99
C LYS A 174 9.75 -0.16 4.58
N ASN A 175 9.49 0.24 3.33
CA ASN A 175 8.13 0.37 2.81
C ASN A 175 7.45 -1.00 2.69
N TYR A 176 8.21 -2.04 2.34
CA TYR A 176 7.73 -3.42 2.34
C TYR A 176 7.39 -3.87 3.75
N VAL A 177 8.37 -3.94 4.66
CA VAL A 177 8.20 -4.34 6.07
C VAL A 177 7.15 -3.49 6.78
N TRP A 178 7.02 -2.20 6.44
CA TRP A 178 5.98 -1.33 7.00
C TRP A 178 4.61 -1.55 6.34
N ALA A 179 4.48 -1.71 5.02
CA ALA A 179 3.20 -2.06 4.40
C ALA A 179 2.69 -3.42 4.92
N VAL A 180 3.64 -4.33 5.12
CA VAL A 180 3.50 -5.64 5.75
C VAL A 180 3.05 -5.48 7.21
N ASN A 181 3.78 -4.74 8.05
CA ASN A 181 3.50 -4.58 9.49
C ASN A 181 2.28 -3.71 9.80
N SER A 182 2.04 -2.67 8.99
CA SER A 182 0.92 -1.72 9.16
C SER A 182 -0.40 -2.27 8.66
N CYS A 183 -0.37 -3.35 7.86
CA CYS A 183 -1.56 -4.15 7.61
C CYS A 183 -1.97 -4.96 8.86
N PHE A 184 -1.06 -5.33 9.77
CA PHE A 184 -1.42 -6.12 10.96
C PHE A 184 -2.09 -5.31 12.06
N CYS A 185 -1.70 -4.05 12.24
CA CYS A 185 -2.35 -3.20 13.24
C CYS A 185 -3.58 -2.55 12.62
N THR A 186 -4.70 -3.27 12.63
CA THR A 186 -5.98 -2.60 12.43
C THR A 186 -6.25 -1.71 13.66
N ALA A 187 -6.89 -0.57 13.48
CA ALA A 187 -7.26 0.30 14.62
C ALA A 187 -8.16 -0.40 15.67
N ARG A 188 -8.65 -1.61 15.39
CA ARG A 188 -9.43 -2.46 16.32
C ARG A 188 -8.58 -3.23 17.33
N ASP A 189 -7.25 -3.26 17.17
CA ASP A 189 -6.34 -3.99 18.07
C ASP A 189 -5.68 -3.08 19.14
N CYS A 190 -6.06 -1.79 19.17
CA CYS A 190 -5.62 -0.81 20.17
C CYS A 190 -6.72 -0.40 21.17
N ALA A 191 -7.82 -1.18 21.24
CA ALA A 191 -8.94 -0.97 22.18
C ALA A 191 -9.16 -2.21 23.04
#